data_AF-A0A5J9U1F2-F1
#
_entry.id   AF-A0A5J9U1F2-F1
#
_cell.length_a   1.000
_cell.length_b   1.000
_cell.length_c   1.000
_cell.angle_alpha   90.00
_cell.angle_beta   90.00
_cell.angle_gamma   90.00
#
_symmetry.space_group_name_H-M   'P 1'
#
loop_
_entity.id
_entity.type
_entity.pdbx_description
1 polymer ?
#
loop_
_entity_poly.entity_id
_entity_poly.type
_entity_poly.pdbx_seq_one_letter_code
_entity_poly.pdbx_strand_id
1 'polypeptide(L)'
;MEGSVAGDHWEALRSLHSAYQDLTAVDLGDGRTTSFWHDAWLPAGRLAEEFPALYSHCTRPSMSVHAALQDGLLASMVPRLSRAAAAELELLQPIVDAILLLPRPDKRLSPLIGADGKFHSAPVYNLLNAGTDTPCDFADFVWKNRAPPKERIQCRMNLLTKTIVDDDICELCSSAAETSDHIILHCPIAQAFWEALHFDVPPSLSVRRIWEMPRPPDVPALHYNVFIQLCCWQIWKHRNDVVFQREQQSLTRLLQTCKKEALLWRCRLPRDDVSVSDAWCSYIGVNM
;
A
#
# COMPACT_ATOMS: atom_id res chain seq x y z
N MET A 1 -11.42 -4.62 21.22
CA MET A 1 -12.45 -3.80 20.52
C MET A 1 -13.63 -4.69 20.16
N GLU A 2 -14.66 -4.73 21.01
CA GLU A 2 -15.88 -5.48 20.72
C GLU A 2 -16.98 -4.48 20.34
N GLY A 3 -17.29 -4.44 19.05
CA GLY A 3 -18.32 -3.60 18.47
C GLY A 3 -18.71 -4.16 17.11
N SER A 4 -20.00 -4.11 16.79
CA SER A 4 -20.56 -4.52 15.51
C SER A 4 -20.17 -3.50 14.42
N VAL A 5 -18.89 -3.51 14.02
CA VAL A 5 -18.43 -2.83 12.82
C VAL A 5 -17.76 -3.88 11.94
N ALA A 6 -18.49 -4.31 10.92
CA ALA A 6 -18.06 -5.33 9.96
C ALA A 6 -17.44 -4.64 8.74
N GLY A 7 -16.31 -5.18 8.25
CA GLY A 7 -15.62 -4.72 7.03
C GLY A 7 -14.11 -4.94 7.11
N ASP A 8 -13.49 -5.21 5.95
CA ASP A 8 -12.06 -5.56 5.79
C ASP A 8 -11.11 -4.56 6.47
N HIS A 9 -11.47 -3.27 6.48
CA HIS A 9 -10.70 -2.24 7.16
C HIS A 9 -10.61 -2.46 8.68
N TRP A 10 -11.70 -2.85 9.32
CA TRP A 10 -11.75 -3.10 10.76
C TRP A 10 -11.09 -4.43 11.13
N GLU A 11 -11.13 -5.42 10.24
CA GLU A 11 -10.36 -6.66 10.39
C GLU A 11 -8.87 -6.40 10.30
N ALA A 12 -8.42 -5.59 9.35
CA ALA A 12 -7.02 -5.15 9.27
C ALA A 12 -6.58 -4.32 10.49
N LEU A 13 -7.43 -3.44 11.02
CA LEU A 13 -7.10 -2.73 12.26
C LEU A 13 -7.07 -3.67 13.48
N ARG A 14 -7.96 -4.67 13.55
CA ARG A 14 -7.94 -5.68 14.62
C ARG A 14 -6.69 -6.56 14.55
N SER A 15 -6.20 -6.89 13.36
CA SER A 15 -4.96 -7.68 13.24
C SER A 15 -3.73 -6.91 13.73
N LEU A 16 -3.76 -5.59 13.69
CA LEU A 16 -2.72 -4.71 14.25
C LEU A 16 -2.83 -4.52 15.77
N HIS A 17 -3.89 -5.00 16.41
CA HIS A 17 -4.14 -4.78 17.84
C HIS A 17 -3.07 -5.43 18.72
N SER A 18 -2.66 -6.67 18.43
CA SER A 18 -1.61 -7.36 19.19
C SER A 18 -0.27 -6.61 19.10
N ALA A 19 0.12 -6.22 17.88
CA ALA A 19 1.33 -5.43 17.64
C ALA A 19 1.28 -4.08 18.36
N TYR A 20 0.12 -3.41 18.40
CA TYR A 20 -0.05 -2.17 19.15
C TYR A 20 0.10 -2.39 20.66
N GLN A 21 -0.48 -3.46 21.18
CA GLN A 21 -0.31 -3.83 22.58
C GLN A 21 1.17 -4.16 22.87
N ASP A 22 1.95 -4.68 21.91
CA ASP A 22 3.36 -5.09 22.14
C ASP A 22 4.24 -3.85 22.31
N LEU A 23 3.83 -2.75 21.68
CA LEU A 23 4.56 -1.50 21.62
C LEU A 23 4.10 -0.49 22.68
N THR A 24 3.14 -0.86 23.54
CA THR A 24 2.54 0.05 24.53
C THR A 24 2.56 -0.52 25.94
N ALA A 25 2.94 0.33 26.90
CA ALA A 25 2.75 0.13 28.32
C ALA A 25 1.71 1.14 28.83
N VAL A 26 1.20 0.96 30.05
CA VAL A 26 0.20 1.86 30.63
C VAL A 26 0.65 2.33 32.01
N ASP A 27 0.70 3.65 32.15
CA ASP A 27 0.75 4.31 33.45
C ASP A 27 -0.66 4.37 34.02
N LEU A 28 -0.90 3.52 35.03
CA LEU A 28 -2.22 3.24 35.58
C LEU A 28 -2.78 4.44 36.36
N GLY A 29 -4.00 4.85 35.99
CA GLY A 29 -4.79 5.86 36.67
C GLY A 29 -6.00 5.22 37.33
N ASP A 30 -7.18 5.46 36.77
CA ASP A 30 -8.46 4.93 37.25
C ASP A 30 -8.70 3.49 36.80
N GLY A 31 -7.88 2.95 35.91
CA GLY A 31 -7.90 1.58 35.41
C GLY A 31 -9.06 1.25 34.49
N ARG A 32 -9.88 2.23 34.08
CA ARG A 32 -11.12 1.97 33.33
C ARG A 32 -10.87 1.68 31.85
N THR A 33 -9.77 2.19 31.31
CA THR A 33 -9.42 2.08 29.88
C THR A 33 -8.26 1.12 29.61
N THR A 34 -7.87 0.38 30.65
CA THR A 34 -6.74 -0.56 30.66
C THR A 34 -7.27 -1.96 30.83
N SER A 35 -6.95 -2.86 29.89
CA SER A 35 -7.27 -4.29 30.00
C SER A 35 -6.43 -4.92 31.10
N PHE A 36 -7.07 -5.67 32.00
CA PHE A 36 -6.36 -6.36 33.08
C PHE A 36 -5.36 -7.39 32.53
N TRP A 37 -5.75 -8.15 31.51
CA TRP A 37 -4.97 -9.28 30.98
C TRP A 37 -4.00 -8.90 29.86
N HIS A 38 -4.40 -7.98 28.98
CA HIS A 38 -3.74 -7.80 27.69
C HIS A 38 -2.91 -6.51 27.56
N ASP A 39 -3.09 -5.53 28.46
CA ASP A 39 -2.24 -4.34 28.49
C ASP A 39 -1.09 -4.52 29.48
N ALA A 40 0.08 -3.95 29.17
CA ALA A 40 1.23 -3.97 30.07
C ALA A 40 1.15 -2.80 31.07
N TRP A 41 0.44 -3.00 32.18
CA TRP A 41 0.26 -2.01 33.25
C TRP A 41 1.02 -2.38 34.54
N LEU A 42 1.68 -3.54 34.58
CA LEU A 42 2.62 -3.95 35.62
C LEU A 42 4.03 -4.13 35.03
N PRO A 43 5.09 -4.03 35.86
CA PRO A 43 6.47 -4.30 35.41
C PRO A 43 6.68 -5.71 34.86
N ALA A 44 5.83 -6.67 35.25
CA ALA A 44 5.84 -8.03 34.74
C ALA A 44 5.37 -8.12 33.27
N GLY A 45 4.88 -7.04 32.66
CA GLY A 45 4.34 -7.06 31.31
C GLY A 45 2.87 -7.48 31.31
N ARG A 46 2.49 -8.36 30.38
CA ARG A 46 1.09 -8.80 30.22
C ARG A 46 0.80 -10.01 31.08
N LEU A 47 -0.24 -9.88 31.91
CA LEU A 47 -0.66 -10.95 32.80
C LEU A 47 -1.16 -12.20 32.05
N ALA A 48 -1.71 -12.06 30.84
CA ALA A 48 -2.13 -13.21 30.03
C ALA A 48 -0.95 -14.09 29.57
N GLU A 49 0.23 -13.50 29.42
CA GLU A 49 1.45 -14.20 28.98
C GLU A 49 2.24 -14.74 30.16
N GLU A 50 2.33 -13.97 31.25
CA GLU A 50 3.02 -14.36 32.49
C GLU A 50 2.24 -15.37 33.34
N PHE A 51 0.90 -15.31 33.31
CA PHE A 51 0.01 -16.20 34.08
C PHE A 51 -1.02 -16.89 33.15
N PRO A 52 -0.56 -17.70 32.18
CA PRO A 52 -1.42 -18.27 31.15
C PRO A 52 -2.38 -19.33 31.72
N ALA A 53 -1.99 -20.06 32.76
CA ALA A 53 -2.85 -21.07 33.36
C ALA A 53 -4.04 -20.41 34.08
N LEU A 54 -3.81 -19.33 34.80
CA LEU A 54 -4.85 -18.53 35.45
C LEU A 54 -5.74 -17.82 34.41
N TYR A 55 -5.14 -17.21 33.39
CA TYR A 55 -5.88 -16.55 32.32
C TYR A 55 -6.86 -17.51 31.60
N SER A 56 -6.45 -18.76 31.36
CA SER A 56 -7.33 -19.78 30.73
C SER A 56 -8.61 -20.10 31.54
N HIS A 57 -8.64 -19.73 32.82
CA HIS A 57 -9.77 -19.94 33.74
C HIS A 57 -10.59 -18.65 33.97
N CYS A 58 -10.27 -17.55 33.28
CA CYS A 58 -10.99 -16.29 33.39
C CYS A 58 -12.30 -16.31 32.58
N THR A 59 -13.40 -15.89 33.22
CA THR A 59 -14.74 -15.78 32.60
C THR A 59 -14.94 -14.45 31.89
N ARG A 60 -14.12 -13.43 32.19
CA ARG A 60 -14.18 -12.09 31.59
C ARG A 60 -12.80 -11.65 31.06
N PRO A 61 -12.30 -12.23 29.95
CA PRO A 61 -10.97 -11.91 29.42
C PRO A 61 -10.78 -10.42 29.06
N SER A 62 -11.86 -9.74 28.67
CA SER A 62 -11.87 -8.33 28.28
C SER A 62 -12.09 -7.34 29.45
N MET A 63 -12.03 -7.80 30.70
CA MET A 63 -12.22 -6.95 31.88
C MET A 63 -11.13 -5.86 32.00
N SER A 64 -11.53 -4.72 32.56
CA SER A 64 -10.61 -3.63 32.88
C SER A 64 -9.92 -3.83 34.23
N VAL A 65 -8.79 -3.16 34.45
CA VAL A 65 -8.09 -3.17 35.75
C VAL A 65 -9.00 -2.63 36.86
N HIS A 66 -9.80 -1.60 36.56
CA HIS A 66 -10.78 -1.05 37.49
C HIS A 66 -11.79 -2.11 37.95
N ALA A 67 -12.38 -2.86 37.01
CA ALA A 67 -13.34 -3.90 37.34
C ALA A 67 -12.70 -5.06 38.11
N ALA A 68 -11.46 -5.43 37.76
CA ALA A 68 -10.69 -6.46 38.47
C ALA A 68 -10.49 -6.16 39.95
N LEU A 69 -10.13 -4.91 40.24
CA LEU A 69 -9.83 -4.45 41.60
C LEU A 69 -11.10 -4.18 42.42
N GLN A 70 -12.17 -3.73 41.79
CA GLN A 70 -13.45 -3.46 42.47
C GLN A 70 -14.23 -4.75 42.76
N ASP A 71 -14.37 -5.64 41.77
CA ASP A 71 -15.15 -6.87 41.90
C ASP A 71 -14.35 -8.00 42.59
N GLY A 72 -13.02 -7.86 42.64
CA GLY A 72 -12.08 -8.90 43.07
C GLY A 72 -11.74 -9.89 41.94
N LEU A 73 -10.48 -10.30 41.89
CA LEU A 73 -9.95 -11.15 40.81
C LEU A 73 -10.67 -12.50 40.74
N LEU A 74 -10.95 -13.14 41.88
CA LEU A 74 -11.66 -14.42 41.97
C LEU A 74 -13.08 -14.37 41.39
N ALA A 75 -13.77 -13.23 41.46
CA ALA A 75 -15.11 -13.07 40.92
C ALA A 75 -15.14 -13.19 39.38
N SER A 76 -13.99 -13.01 38.73
CA SER A 76 -13.80 -13.16 37.29
C SER A 76 -13.28 -14.55 36.87
N MET A 77 -13.24 -15.52 37.79
CA MET A 77 -12.72 -16.87 37.52
C MET A 77 -13.82 -17.93 37.51
N VAL A 78 -13.57 -19.05 36.83
CA VAL A 78 -14.43 -20.23 36.97
C VAL A 78 -14.28 -20.83 38.38
N PRO A 79 -15.33 -21.48 38.93
CA PRO A 79 -15.32 -21.96 40.32
C PRO A 79 -14.25 -23.00 40.68
N ARG A 80 -13.69 -23.71 39.68
CA ARG A 80 -12.67 -24.75 39.89
C ARG A 80 -11.42 -24.40 39.11
N LEU A 81 -10.39 -23.99 39.84
CA LEU A 81 -9.06 -23.76 39.28
C LEU A 81 -8.26 -25.06 39.24
N SER A 82 -7.47 -25.22 38.19
CA SER A 82 -6.40 -26.23 38.18
C SER A 82 -5.34 -25.91 39.24
N ARG A 83 -4.50 -26.90 39.59
CA ARG A 83 -3.39 -26.68 40.55
C ARG A 83 -2.41 -25.60 40.06
N ALA A 84 -2.15 -25.56 38.76
CA ALA A 84 -1.28 -24.55 38.16
C ALA A 84 -1.91 -23.14 38.23
N ALA A 85 -3.19 -23.02 37.86
CA ALA A 85 -3.91 -21.75 37.95
C ALA A 85 -4.03 -21.23 39.40
N ALA A 86 -4.23 -22.12 40.37
CA ALA A 86 -4.25 -21.76 41.79
C ALA A 86 -2.89 -21.24 42.26
N ALA A 87 -1.78 -21.87 41.85
CA ALA A 87 -0.43 -21.41 42.18
C ALA A 87 -0.12 -20.04 41.55
N GLU A 88 -0.51 -19.82 40.30
CA GLU A 88 -0.39 -18.52 39.63
C GLU A 88 -1.21 -17.43 40.33
N LEU A 89 -2.43 -17.76 40.79
CA LEU A 89 -3.26 -16.84 41.56
C LEU A 89 -2.61 -16.45 42.89
N GLU A 90 -2.02 -17.40 43.62
CA GLU A 90 -1.31 -17.13 44.88
C GLU A 90 -0.14 -16.14 44.69
N LEU A 91 0.51 -16.15 43.53
CA LEU A 91 1.59 -15.22 43.19
C LEU A 91 1.06 -13.82 42.80
N LEU A 92 -0.04 -13.78 42.04
CA LEU A 92 -0.58 -12.53 41.50
C LEU A 92 -1.43 -11.75 42.51
N GLN A 93 -2.18 -12.45 43.38
CA GLN A 93 -3.13 -11.82 44.31
C GLN A 93 -2.49 -10.75 45.20
N PRO A 94 -1.32 -10.97 45.84
CA PRO A 94 -0.69 -9.93 46.67
C PRO A 94 -0.25 -8.69 45.88
N ILE A 95 0.14 -8.87 44.61
CA ILE A 95 0.53 -7.77 43.74
C ILE A 95 -0.70 -6.92 43.44
N VAL A 96 -1.81 -7.56 43.05
CA VAL A 96 -3.09 -6.90 42.74
C VAL A 96 -3.64 -6.16 43.97
N ASP A 97 -3.60 -6.78 45.14
CA ASP A 97 -4.09 -6.19 46.40
C ASP A 97 -3.30 -4.94 46.83
N ALA A 98 -2.03 -4.83 46.41
CA ALA A 98 -1.19 -3.67 46.71
C ALA A 98 -1.45 -2.46 45.78
N ILE A 99 -2.22 -2.62 44.70
CA ILE A 99 -2.45 -1.56 43.71
C ILE A 99 -3.52 -0.59 44.20
N LEU A 100 -3.19 0.71 44.15
CA LEU A 100 -4.11 1.80 44.44
C LEU A 100 -4.42 2.57 43.16
N LEU A 101 -5.70 2.58 42.77
CA LEU A 101 -6.18 3.37 41.64
C LEU A 101 -6.20 4.86 42.01
N LEU A 102 -5.82 5.69 41.05
CA LEU A 102 -5.80 7.14 41.19
C LEU A 102 -6.98 7.76 40.42
N PRO A 103 -7.59 8.86 40.89
CA PRO A 103 -8.71 9.51 40.21
C PRO A 103 -8.23 10.37 39.03
N ARG A 104 -7.47 9.76 38.11
CA ARG A 104 -6.93 10.35 36.89
C ARG A 104 -7.12 9.35 35.75
N PRO A 105 -7.24 9.80 34.49
CA PRO A 105 -7.30 8.87 33.37
C PRO A 105 -5.99 8.06 33.24
N ASP A 106 -6.12 6.82 32.78
CA ASP A 106 -4.96 6.00 32.41
C ASP A 106 -4.17 6.65 31.27
N LYS A 107 -2.85 6.53 31.30
CA LYS A 107 -1.97 7.10 30.27
C LYS A 107 -1.18 6.00 29.57
N ARG A 108 -1.42 5.80 28.26
CA ARG A 108 -0.60 4.89 27.44
C ARG A 108 0.76 5.51 27.18
N LEU A 109 1.79 4.69 27.38
CA LEU A 109 3.19 4.97 27.14
C LEU A 109 3.67 4.09 25.98
N SER A 110 4.48 4.64 25.10
CA SER A 110 5.12 3.89 24.02
C SER A 110 6.41 4.62 23.66
N PRO A 111 7.47 3.90 23.29
CA PRO A 111 8.65 4.51 22.68
C PRO A 111 8.31 5.31 21.41
N LEU A 112 7.13 5.05 20.82
CA LEU A 112 6.65 5.66 19.58
C LEU A 112 5.69 6.85 19.82
N ILE A 113 5.41 7.19 21.09
CA ILE A 113 4.70 8.41 21.45
C ILE A 113 5.71 9.55 21.52
N GLY A 114 5.47 10.60 20.74
CA GLY A 114 6.32 11.78 20.69
C GLY A 114 6.28 12.59 21.99
N ALA A 115 7.19 13.56 22.13
CA ALA A 115 7.22 14.48 23.28
C ALA A 115 5.93 15.32 23.40
N ASP A 116 5.13 15.40 22.34
CA ASP A 116 3.80 16.01 22.29
C ASP A 116 2.69 15.11 22.87
N GLY A 117 3.03 13.91 23.34
CA GLY A 117 2.09 12.94 23.88
C GLY A 117 1.22 12.27 22.81
N LYS A 118 1.53 12.45 21.52
CA LYS A 118 0.79 11.85 20.42
C LYS A 118 1.49 10.62 19.87
N PHE A 119 0.68 9.64 19.48
CA PHE A 119 1.16 8.48 18.75
C PHE A 119 1.36 8.85 17.28
N HIS A 120 2.59 8.76 16.81
CA HIS A 120 2.93 9.03 15.40
C HIS A 120 3.00 7.70 14.65
N SER A 121 2.25 7.58 13.55
CA SER A 121 2.25 6.37 12.73
C SER A 121 3.54 6.18 11.91
N ALA A 122 4.26 7.27 11.62
CA ALA A 122 5.48 7.22 10.80
C ALA A 122 6.60 6.36 11.43
N PRO A 123 6.94 6.48 12.74
CA PRO A 123 7.87 5.57 13.41
C PRO A 123 7.46 4.08 13.32
N VAL A 124 6.17 3.78 13.49
CA VAL A 124 5.64 2.41 13.39
C VAL A 124 5.80 1.89 11.96
N TYR A 125 5.41 2.69 10.97
CA TYR A 125 5.55 2.36 9.55
C TYR A 125 7.01 2.08 9.18
N ASN A 126 7.94 2.93 9.64
CA ASN A 126 9.36 2.75 9.40
C ASN A 126 9.90 1.48 10.07
N LEU A 127 9.48 1.18 11.30
CA LEU A 127 9.88 -0.04 12.01
C LEU A 127 9.36 -1.30 11.33
N LEU A 128 8.13 -1.28 10.81
CA LEU A 128 7.57 -2.37 10.02
C LEU A 128 8.28 -2.55 8.67
N ASN A 129 8.60 -1.45 7.98
CA ASN A 129 9.35 -1.50 6.73
C ASN A 129 10.82 -1.91 6.92
N ALA A 130 11.42 -1.66 8.09
CA ALA A 130 12.80 -2.05 8.38
C ALA A 130 12.99 -3.58 8.43
N GLY A 131 11.91 -4.35 8.64
CA GLY A 131 11.94 -5.83 8.60
C GLY A 131 11.73 -6.42 7.21
N THR A 132 11.34 -5.62 6.21
CA THR A 132 11.16 -6.04 4.82
C THR A 132 12.38 -5.64 4.00
N ASP A 133 13.45 -6.44 4.09
CA ASP A 133 14.75 -6.20 3.45
C ASP A 133 14.74 -6.34 1.91
N THR A 134 13.58 -6.59 1.29
CA THR A 134 13.47 -6.64 -0.17
C THR A 134 12.98 -5.29 -0.69
N PRO A 135 13.89 -4.39 -1.14
CA PRO A 135 13.47 -3.17 -1.79
C PRO A 135 12.62 -3.53 -3.01
N CYS A 136 11.41 -2.98 -3.04
CA CYS A 136 10.53 -3.11 -4.19
C CYS A 136 11.15 -2.34 -5.36
N ASP A 137 11.61 -3.08 -6.36
CA ASP A 137 12.30 -2.62 -7.57
C ASP A 137 11.50 -1.62 -8.41
N PHE A 138 10.17 -1.62 -8.27
CA PHE A 138 9.27 -0.68 -8.95
C PHE A 138 8.72 0.45 -8.06
N ALA A 139 9.11 0.53 -6.78
CA ALA A 139 8.52 1.49 -5.84
C ALA A 139 8.69 2.94 -6.32
N ASP A 140 9.88 3.31 -6.80
CA ASP A 140 10.14 4.65 -7.33
C ASP A 140 9.30 4.94 -8.58
N PHE A 141 9.13 3.95 -9.46
CA PHE A 141 8.29 4.07 -10.66
C PHE A 141 6.81 4.28 -10.32
N VAL A 142 6.31 3.71 -9.23
CA VAL A 142 4.91 3.86 -8.82
C VAL A 142 4.70 5.13 -8.00
N TRP A 143 5.54 5.37 -6.99
CA TRP A 143 5.28 6.41 -5.97
C TRP A 143 5.88 7.77 -6.30
N LYS A 144 7.01 7.85 -7.02
CA LYS A 144 7.60 9.14 -7.45
C LYS A 144 7.03 9.62 -8.77
N ASN A 145 6.27 8.78 -9.47
CA ASN A 145 5.70 9.10 -10.76
C ASN A 145 4.49 10.02 -10.60
N ARG A 146 4.52 11.14 -11.34
CA ARG A 146 3.47 12.16 -11.34
C ARG A 146 2.34 11.84 -12.30
N ALA A 147 2.41 10.71 -12.98
CA ALA A 147 1.34 10.28 -13.85
C ALA A 147 0.14 9.77 -13.05
N PRO A 148 -1.10 10.12 -13.44
CA PRO A 148 -2.28 9.54 -12.82
C PRO A 148 -2.20 8.01 -12.92
N PRO A 149 -2.53 7.27 -11.85
CA PRO A 149 -2.62 5.82 -11.92
C PRO A 149 -3.66 5.45 -12.97
N LYS A 150 -3.24 4.74 -14.02
CA LYS A 150 -4.14 4.20 -15.04
C LYS A 150 -4.14 2.70 -14.95
N GLU A 151 -5.34 2.14 -14.87
CA GLU A 151 -5.53 0.70 -14.76
C GLU A 151 -5.16 -0.04 -16.06
N ARG A 152 -5.11 -1.37 -15.94
CA ARG A 152 -4.74 -2.34 -16.99
C ARG A 152 -5.40 -1.99 -18.33
N ILE A 153 -4.57 -1.84 -19.34
CA ILE A 153 -4.99 -1.69 -20.73
C ILE A 153 -5.82 -2.92 -21.14
N GLN A 154 -7.03 -2.69 -21.66
CA GLN A 154 -7.82 -3.75 -22.30
C GLN A 154 -7.21 -4.06 -23.68
N CYS A 155 -7.01 -5.34 -23.97
CA CYS A 155 -6.50 -5.86 -25.23
C CYS A 155 -7.33 -7.09 -25.63
N ARG A 156 -7.35 -7.48 -26.91
CA ARG A 156 -8.20 -8.59 -27.38
C ARG A 156 -7.90 -9.92 -26.69
N MET A 157 -6.65 -10.23 -26.34
CA MET A 157 -6.31 -11.40 -25.51
C MET A 157 -7.11 -11.42 -24.18
N ASN A 158 -7.23 -10.27 -23.50
CA ASN A 158 -8.01 -10.16 -22.26
C ASN A 158 -9.52 -10.28 -22.54
N LEU A 159 -10.00 -9.81 -23.69
CA LEU A 159 -11.41 -9.91 -24.10
C LEU A 159 -11.79 -11.34 -24.53
N LEU A 160 -10.88 -12.06 -25.19
CA LEU A 160 -11.06 -13.45 -25.58
C LEU A 160 -11.18 -14.35 -24.34
N THR A 161 -10.34 -14.12 -23.33
CA THR A 161 -10.41 -14.83 -22.04
C THR A 161 -11.75 -14.58 -21.32
N LYS A 162 -12.39 -13.44 -21.59
CA LYS A 162 -13.73 -13.07 -21.09
C LYS A 162 -14.86 -13.47 -22.04
N THR A 163 -14.55 -14.17 -23.13
CA THR A 163 -15.51 -14.63 -24.14
C THR A 163 -16.29 -13.49 -24.82
N ILE A 164 -15.67 -12.31 -24.93
CA ILE A 164 -16.28 -11.11 -25.54
C ILE A 164 -15.99 -11.04 -27.06
N VAL A 165 -14.86 -11.61 -27.49
CA VAL A 165 -14.41 -11.66 -28.90
C VAL A 165 -14.05 -13.10 -29.27
N ASP A 166 -14.11 -13.42 -30.57
CA ASP A 166 -13.86 -14.78 -31.08
C ASP A 166 -12.38 -15.12 -31.25
N ASP A 167 -11.53 -14.10 -31.39
CA ASP A 167 -10.08 -14.23 -31.58
C ASP A 167 -9.34 -13.10 -30.85
N ASP A 168 -8.03 -13.27 -30.68
CA ASP A 168 -7.14 -12.28 -30.09
C ASP A 168 -6.30 -11.53 -31.11
N ILE A 169 -6.55 -11.63 -32.41
CA ILE A 169 -5.70 -11.04 -33.45
C ILE A 169 -5.76 -9.51 -33.41
N CYS A 170 -4.60 -8.86 -33.45
CA CYS A 170 -4.49 -7.40 -33.44
C CYS A 170 -5.15 -6.78 -34.67
N GLU A 171 -6.10 -5.87 -34.44
CA GLU A 171 -6.87 -5.21 -35.51
C GLU A 171 -6.06 -4.15 -36.26
N LEU A 172 -4.87 -3.78 -35.76
CA LEU A 172 -3.99 -2.83 -36.43
C LEU A 172 -3.08 -3.53 -37.44
N CYS A 173 -2.41 -4.61 -37.04
CA CYS A 173 -1.43 -5.27 -37.90
C CYS A 173 -1.92 -6.58 -38.52
N SER A 174 -3.01 -7.15 -37.99
CA SER A 174 -3.61 -8.41 -38.44
C SER A 174 -2.65 -9.60 -38.51
N SER A 175 -1.54 -9.56 -37.75
CA SER A 175 -0.44 -10.53 -37.89
C SER A 175 -0.07 -11.26 -36.60
N ALA A 176 -0.52 -10.80 -35.44
CA ALA A 176 -0.16 -11.37 -34.14
C ALA A 176 -1.28 -11.18 -33.12
N ALA A 177 -1.24 -11.96 -32.03
CA ALA A 177 -2.12 -11.82 -30.89
C ALA A 177 -1.93 -10.45 -30.19
N GLU A 178 -3.04 -9.78 -29.87
CA GLU A 178 -3.10 -8.47 -29.24
C GLU A 178 -3.00 -8.59 -27.72
N THR A 179 -1.76 -8.62 -27.23
CA THR A 179 -1.40 -8.47 -25.82
C THR A 179 -1.08 -7.02 -25.48
N SER A 180 -1.00 -6.67 -24.19
CA SER A 180 -0.49 -5.35 -23.78
C SER A 180 0.93 -5.09 -24.31
N ASP A 181 1.80 -6.11 -24.26
CA ASP A 181 3.16 -6.04 -24.79
C ASP A 181 3.14 -5.83 -26.31
N HIS A 182 2.26 -6.53 -27.04
CA HIS A 182 2.11 -6.29 -28.47
C HIS A 182 1.63 -4.86 -28.77
N ILE A 183 0.57 -4.38 -28.13
CA ILE A 183 0.03 -3.03 -28.37
C ILE A 183 1.11 -1.96 -28.16
N ILE A 184 1.86 -2.06 -27.06
CA ILE A 184 2.76 -0.98 -26.62
C ILE A 184 4.16 -1.11 -27.22
N LEU A 185 4.68 -2.32 -27.46
CA LEU A 185 6.09 -2.54 -27.80
C LEU A 185 6.30 -3.19 -29.18
N HIS A 186 5.43 -4.10 -29.62
CA HIS A 186 5.73 -4.97 -30.77
C HIS A 186 4.83 -4.78 -31.99
N CYS A 187 3.71 -4.06 -31.87
CA CYS A 187 2.87 -3.72 -33.02
C CYS A 187 3.69 -2.84 -33.99
N PRO A 188 3.63 -3.04 -35.32
CA PRO A 188 4.40 -2.25 -36.28
C PRO A 188 4.28 -0.73 -36.10
N ILE A 189 3.09 -0.22 -35.77
CA ILE A 189 2.90 1.21 -35.50
C ILE A 189 3.60 1.66 -34.21
N ALA A 190 3.66 0.80 -33.19
CA ALA A 190 4.33 1.07 -31.93
C ALA A 190 5.85 1.02 -32.11
N GLN A 191 6.36 0.02 -32.83
CA GLN A 191 7.78 -0.07 -33.20
C GLN A 191 8.22 1.18 -33.96
N ALA A 192 7.48 1.56 -35.02
CA ALA A 192 7.77 2.76 -35.79
C ALA A 192 7.72 4.04 -34.93
N PHE A 193 6.84 4.10 -33.92
CA PHE A 193 6.78 5.21 -32.97
C PHE A 193 8.01 5.29 -32.06
N TRP A 194 8.43 4.16 -31.47
CA TRP A 194 9.63 4.13 -30.63
C TRP A 194 10.91 4.40 -31.44
N GLU A 195 11.00 3.86 -32.66
CA GLU A 195 12.10 4.11 -33.60
C GLU A 195 12.19 5.58 -34.00
N ALA A 196 11.05 6.22 -34.33
CA ALA A 196 11.01 7.65 -34.62
C ALA A 196 11.51 8.47 -33.43
N LEU A 197 11.18 8.06 -32.20
CA LEU A 197 11.66 8.69 -30.98
C LEU A 197 13.04 8.17 -30.53
N HIS A 198 13.80 7.45 -31.35
CA HIS A 198 15.14 6.94 -31.03
C HIS A 198 15.24 6.14 -29.74
N PHE A 199 14.19 5.41 -29.37
CA PHE A 199 14.23 4.45 -28.27
C PHE A 199 14.79 3.11 -28.75
N ASP A 200 15.80 2.60 -28.03
CA ASP A 200 16.25 1.22 -28.18
C ASP A 200 15.38 0.33 -27.27
N VAL A 201 14.36 -0.30 -27.86
CA VAL A 201 13.41 -1.15 -27.12
C VAL A 201 14.01 -2.55 -26.98
N PRO A 202 14.39 -3.01 -25.77
CA PRO A 202 14.96 -4.33 -25.59
C PRO A 202 13.95 -5.41 -26.01
N PRO A 203 14.36 -6.46 -26.75
CA PRO A 203 13.45 -7.51 -27.21
C PRO A 203 12.72 -8.26 -26.08
N SER A 204 13.33 -8.30 -24.88
CA SER A 204 12.79 -8.95 -23.68
C SER A 204 11.99 -7.99 -22.78
N LEU A 205 11.85 -6.71 -23.14
CA LEU A 205 11.11 -5.75 -22.34
C LEU A 205 9.63 -6.13 -22.34
N SER A 206 9.03 -6.15 -21.15
CA SER A 206 7.58 -6.26 -20.98
C SER A 206 7.03 -4.92 -20.50
N VAL A 207 5.79 -4.61 -20.88
CA VAL A 207 5.04 -3.46 -20.37
C VAL A 207 4.90 -3.51 -18.86
N ARG A 208 4.93 -4.72 -18.27
CA ARG A 208 4.95 -4.91 -16.81
C ARG A 208 6.19 -4.35 -16.14
N ARG A 209 7.29 -4.15 -16.88
CA ARG A 209 8.57 -3.59 -16.42
C ARG A 209 8.96 -2.37 -17.26
N ILE A 210 7.99 -1.61 -17.74
CA ILE A 210 8.21 -0.50 -18.68
C ILE A 210 9.20 0.56 -18.16
N TRP A 211 9.39 0.64 -16.83
CA TRP A 211 10.40 1.50 -16.21
C TRP A 211 11.84 1.13 -16.52
N GLU A 212 12.09 -0.06 -17.09
CA GLU A 212 13.41 -0.52 -17.54
C GLU A 212 13.72 -0.08 -18.97
N MET A 213 12.79 0.60 -19.64
CA MET A 213 13.00 1.18 -20.97
C MET A 213 14.22 2.14 -20.93
N PRO A 214 15.27 1.88 -21.71
CA PRO A 214 16.46 2.74 -21.76
C PRO A 214 16.09 4.17 -22.17
N ARG A 215 16.55 5.16 -21.41
CA ARG A 215 16.30 6.58 -21.70
C ARG A 215 17.23 7.05 -22.82
N PRO A 216 16.70 7.61 -23.92
CA PRO A 216 17.52 8.29 -24.91
C PRO A 216 18.26 9.48 -24.28
N PRO A 217 19.53 9.75 -24.65
CA PRO A 217 20.33 10.80 -24.02
C PRO A 217 19.68 12.19 -24.03
N ASP A 218 18.99 12.52 -25.12
CA ASP A 218 18.37 13.83 -25.34
C ASP A 218 17.01 14.00 -24.64
N VAL A 219 16.45 12.94 -24.06
CA VAL A 219 15.24 13.02 -23.24
C VAL A 219 15.63 13.39 -21.81
N PRO A 220 15.03 14.43 -21.20
CA PRO A 220 15.31 14.79 -19.80
C PRO A 220 15.14 13.61 -18.85
N ALA A 221 16.10 13.43 -17.94
CA ALA A 221 16.01 12.41 -16.88
C ALA A 221 14.90 12.74 -15.87
N LEU A 222 14.69 14.03 -15.60
CA LEU A 222 13.61 14.50 -14.74
C LEU A 222 12.26 14.17 -15.39
N HIS A 223 11.37 13.54 -14.62
CA HIS A 223 10.05 13.07 -15.07
C HIS A 223 10.07 12.05 -16.23
N TYR A 224 11.18 11.37 -16.49
CA TYR A 224 11.28 10.39 -17.58
C TYR A 224 10.20 9.27 -17.52
N ASN A 225 9.90 8.75 -16.33
CA ASN A 225 8.83 7.75 -16.16
C ASN A 225 7.44 8.29 -16.53
N VAL A 226 7.21 9.59 -16.38
CA VAL A 226 5.97 10.25 -16.83
C VAL A 226 5.94 10.30 -18.36
N PHE A 227 7.08 10.62 -18.99
CA PHE A 227 7.21 10.64 -20.44
C PHE A 227 6.97 9.26 -21.07
N ILE A 228 7.57 8.20 -20.53
CA ILE A 228 7.30 6.81 -20.96
C ILE A 228 5.80 6.51 -20.88
N GLN A 229 5.17 6.77 -19.72
CA GLN A 229 3.75 6.48 -19.56
C GLN A 229 2.87 7.31 -20.50
N LEU A 230 3.24 8.55 -20.78
CA LEU A 230 2.59 9.37 -21.79
C LEU A 230 2.68 8.68 -23.16
N CYS A 231 3.87 8.27 -23.61
CA CYS A 231 4.07 7.57 -24.87
C CYS A 231 3.22 6.30 -24.97
N CYS A 232 3.27 5.42 -23.96
CA CYS A 232 2.45 4.22 -23.91
C CYS A 232 0.95 4.54 -24.00
N TRP A 233 0.50 5.60 -23.32
CA TRP A 233 -0.89 6.03 -23.37
C TRP A 233 -1.32 6.53 -24.75
N GLN A 234 -0.45 7.25 -25.46
CA GLN A 234 -0.78 7.73 -26.81
C GLN A 234 -0.84 6.59 -27.82
N ILE A 235 0.06 5.61 -27.73
CA ILE A 235 -0.01 4.38 -28.55
C ILE A 235 -1.34 3.67 -28.32
N TRP A 236 -1.73 3.47 -27.05
CA TRP A 236 -3.00 2.83 -26.73
C TRP A 236 -4.23 3.62 -27.21
N LYS A 237 -4.24 4.95 -27.02
CA LYS A 237 -5.32 5.81 -27.54
C LYS A 237 -5.41 5.71 -29.07
N HIS A 238 -4.28 5.78 -29.77
CA HIS A 238 -4.26 5.63 -31.22
C HIS A 238 -4.85 4.30 -31.68
N ARG A 239 -4.54 3.19 -30.99
CA ARG A 239 -5.17 1.89 -31.22
C ARG A 239 -6.69 1.96 -31.07
N ASN A 240 -7.18 2.61 -30.03
CA ASN A 240 -8.62 2.76 -29.81
C ASN A 240 -9.30 3.64 -30.86
N ASP A 241 -8.67 4.71 -31.32
CA ASP A 241 -9.21 5.56 -32.38
C ASP A 241 -9.34 4.77 -33.70
N VAL A 242 -8.35 3.94 -34.02
CA VAL A 242 -8.39 3.07 -35.20
C VAL A 242 -9.50 2.02 -35.08
N VAL A 243 -9.60 1.33 -33.94
CA VAL A 243 -10.55 0.23 -33.74
C VAL A 243 -11.99 0.72 -33.57
N PHE A 244 -12.21 1.71 -32.71
CA PHE A 244 -13.55 2.13 -32.31
C PHE A 244 -14.06 3.34 -33.08
N GLN A 245 -13.18 4.24 -33.51
CA GLN A 245 -13.55 5.43 -34.31
C GLN A 245 -13.30 5.25 -35.81
N ARG A 246 -12.79 4.08 -36.23
CA ARG A 246 -12.47 3.75 -37.63
C ARG A 246 -11.51 4.76 -38.28
N GLU A 247 -10.65 5.37 -37.48
CA GLU A 247 -9.62 6.24 -38.01
C GLU A 247 -8.53 5.46 -38.75
N GLN A 248 -7.87 6.10 -39.72
CA GLN A 248 -6.72 5.49 -40.40
C GLN A 248 -5.51 5.41 -39.47
N GLN A 249 -4.69 4.37 -39.62
CA GLN A 249 -3.41 4.28 -38.93
C GLN A 249 -2.45 5.34 -39.48
N SER A 250 -1.78 6.08 -38.60
CA SER A 250 -0.88 7.17 -39.00
C SER A 250 0.13 7.48 -37.89
N LEU A 251 1.41 7.21 -38.18
CA LEU A 251 2.52 7.55 -37.29
C LEU A 251 2.60 9.06 -37.05
N THR A 252 2.46 9.86 -38.11
CA THR A 252 2.48 11.33 -38.02
C THR A 252 1.39 11.85 -37.09
N ARG A 253 0.14 11.34 -37.19
CA ARG A 253 -0.93 11.72 -36.25
C ARG A 253 -0.58 11.33 -34.82
N LEU A 254 -0.08 10.12 -34.62
CA LEU A 254 0.32 9.63 -33.29
C LEU A 254 1.40 10.52 -32.65
N LEU A 255 2.47 10.86 -33.38
CA LEU A 255 3.52 11.77 -32.91
C LEU A 255 2.97 13.17 -32.61
N GLN A 256 2.14 13.73 -33.48
CA GLN A 256 1.53 15.05 -33.28
C GLN A 256 0.63 15.09 -32.05
N THR A 257 -0.21 14.07 -31.85
CA THR A 257 -1.07 13.98 -30.66
C THR A 257 -0.23 13.77 -29.39
N CYS A 258 0.84 12.98 -29.47
CA CYS A 258 1.78 12.84 -28.36
C CYS A 258 2.44 14.16 -27.98
N LYS A 259 2.91 14.93 -28.95
CA LYS A 259 3.47 16.27 -28.73
C LYS A 259 2.46 17.22 -28.09
N LYS A 260 1.22 17.28 -28.59
CA LYS A 260 0.16 18.12 -28.01
C LYS A 260 -0.13 17.75 -26.57
N GLU A 261 -0.20 16.46 -26.27
CA GLU A 261 -0.45 15.96 -24.91
C GLU A 261 0.74 16.22 -23.99
N ALA A 262 1.98 16.03 -24.48
CA ALA A 262 3.20 16.38 -23.76
C ALA A 262 3.19 17.85 -23.32
N LEU A 263 2.69 18.76 -24.17
CA LEU A 263 2.55 20.18 -23.86
C LEU A 263 1.56 20.41 -22.70
N LEU A 264 0.43 19.69 -22.68
CA LEU A 264 -0.59 19.83 -21.63
C LEU A 264 -0.11 19.35 -20.25
N TRP A 265 0.94 18.52 -20.19
CA TRP A 265 1.54 18.11 -18.91
C TRP A 265 2.16 19.25 -18.12
N ARG A 266 2.43 20.41 -18.73
CA ARG A 266 2.82 21.63 -17.99
C ARG A 266 1.88 21.95 -16.84
N CYS A 267 0.58 21.65 -16.97
CA CYS A 267 -0.42 21.93 -15.96
C CYS A 267 -0.43 20.90 -14.80
N ARG A 268 0.32 19.80 -14.94
CA ARG A 268 0.37 18.68 -13.98
C ARG A 268 1.73 18.52 -13.30
N LEU A 269 2.78 19.10 -13.88
CA LEU A 269 4.10 19.11 -13.30
C LEU A 269 4.22 20.22 -12.23
N PRO A 270 5.13 20.08 -11.24
CA PRO A 270 5.50 21.17 -10.35
C PRO A 270 5.88 22.43 -11.14
N ARG A 271 5.64 23.62 -10.57
CA ARG A 271 5.88 24.90 -11.26
C ARG A 271 7.33 25.06 -11.75
N ASP A 272 8.28 24.57 -10.97
CA ASP A 272 9.71 24.66 -11.28
C ASP A 272 10.13 23.68 -12.41
N ASP A 273 9.31 22.67 -12.69
CA ASP A 273 9.60 21.60 -13.65
C ASP A 273 8.83 21.76 -14.98
N VAL A 274 8.08 22.85 -15.15
CA VAL A 274 7.21 23.06 -16.32
C VAL A 274 8.01 23.03 -17.64
N SER A 275 9.25 23.50 -17.65
CA SER A 275 10.12 23.50 -18.84
C SER A 275 10.42 22.10 -19.38
N VAL A 276 10.29 21.05 -18.55
CA VAL A 276 10.47 19.65 -18.97
C VAL A 276 9.44 19.26 -20.05
N SER A 277 8.22 19.78 -19.95
CA SER A 277 7.18 19.58 -20.96
C SER A 277 7.57 20.17 -22.32
N ASP A 278 8.23 21.34 -22.33
CA ASP A 278 8.70 21.98 -23.56
C ASP A 278 9.88 21.22 -24.17
N ALA A 279 10.77 20.66 -23.34
CA ALA A 279 11.84 19.77 -23.77
C ALA A 279 11.29 18.49 -24.42
N TRP A 280 10.26 17.86 -23.84
CA TRP A 280 9.58 16.72 -24.47
C TRP A 280 8.96 17.09 -25.82
N CYS A 281 8.31 18.26 -25.92
CA CYS A 281 7.71 18.72 -27.17
C CYS A 281 8.75 18.98 -28.26
N SER A 282 9.91 19.52 -27.87
CA SER A 282 11.05 19.76 -28.76
C SER A 282 11.62 18.44 -29.24
N TYR A 283 11.83 17.49 -28.33
CA TYR A 283 12.30 16.14 -28.64
C TYR A 283 11.40 15.41 -29.64
N ILE A 284 10.08 15.36 -29.37
CA ILE A 284 9.12 14.75 -30.30
C ILE A 284 9.12 15.52 -31.64
N GLY A 285 9.26 16.84 -31.59
CA GLY A 285 9.19 17.71 -32.76
C GLY A 285 10.36 17.63 -33.74
N VAL A 286 11.57 17.32 -33.26
CA VAL A 286 12.75 17.07 -34.12
C VAL A 286 12.59 15.76 -34.91
N ASN A 287 11.76 14.86 -34.40
CA ASN A 287 11.60 13.49 -34.85
C ASN A 287 10.28 13.25 -35.63
N MET A 288 9.58 14.31 -36.03
CA MET A 288 8.40 14.27 -36.92
C MET A 288 8.78 14.59 -38.36
#